data_AF-A0A1E8PTP1-F1
#
_entry.id   AF-A0A1E8PTP1-F1
#
_cell.length_a   1.000
_cell.length_b   1.000
_cell.length_c   1.000
_cell.angle_alpha   90.00
_cell.angle_beta   90.00
_cell.angle_gamma   90.00
#
_symmetry.space_group_name_H-M   'P 1'
#
loop_
_entity.id
_entity.type
_entity.pdbx_description
1 polymer ?
#
loop_
_entity_poly.entity_id
_entity_poly.type
_entity_poly.pdbx_seq_one_letter_code
_entity_poly.pdbx_strand_id
1 'polypeptide(L)'
;MDDRSILKAQEPLLVALEKVSSRLSAIALLGLAEEFYEKETRIELYRKYQELRNTCRQKYEEMAAFGLQSDGMSQEDADNASSKANEAERRAEFTRLKDIKVVADNELRDFENEHRILVRLLETKGELCKGKYDR
;
A
#
# COMPACT_ATOMS: atom_id res chain seq x y z
N MET A 1 16.88 -29.83 -33.20
CA MET A 1 16.81 -28.46 -32.67
C MET A 1 16.67 -28.57 -31.17
N ASP A 2 17.47 -27.83 -30.42
CA ASP A 2 17.59 -27.99 -28.97
C ASP A 2 16.50 -27.15 -28.27
N ASP A 3 15.69 -27.74 -27.41
CA ASP A 3 14.55 -27.07 -26.74
C ASP A 3 14.98 -25.79 -25.98
N ARG A 4 16.22 -25.76 -25.48
CA ARG A 4 16.81 -24.56 -24.85
C ARG A 4 16.99 -23.39 -25.81
N SER A 5 17.27 -23.64 -27.09
CA SER A 5 17.38 -22.60 -28.11
C SER A 5 16.02 -22.00 -28.46
N ILE A 6 14.97 -22.83 -28.42
CA ILE A 6 13.58 -22.41 -28.66
C ILE A 6 13.09 -21.54 -27.51
N LEU A 7 13.31 -21.95 -26.26
CA LEU A 7 12.96 -21.16 -25.07
C LEU A 7 13.62 -19.78 -25.06
N LYS A 8 14.93 -19.69 -25.37
CA LYS A 8 15.65 -18.42 -25.48
C LYS A 8 15.13 -17.51 -26.60
N ALA A 9 14.63 -18.09 -27.69
CA ALA A 9 14.04 -17.32 -28.78
C ALA A 9 12.61 -16.86 -28.49
N GLN A 10 11.87 -17.58 -27.62
CA GLN A 10 10.51 -17.24 -27.21
C GLN A 10 10.46 -16.17 -26.12
N GLU A 11 11.47 -16.09 -25.26
CA GLU A 11 11.51 -15.17 -24.12
C GLU A 11 11.31 -13.68 -24.51
N PRO A 12 11.98 -13.13 -25.55
CA PRO A 12 11.72 -11.76 -26.00
C PRO A 12 10.28 -11.55 -26.51
N LEU A 13 9.69 -12.59 -27.11
CA LEU A 13 8.31 -12.55 -27.62
C LEU A 13 7.31 -12.49 -26.46
N LEU A 14 7.53 -13.30 -25.42
CA LEU A 14 6.69 -13.30 -24.22
C LEU A 14 6.76 -11.96 -23.49
N VAL A 15 7.96 -11.38 -23.35
CA VAL A 15 8.15 -10.05 -22.76
C VAL A 15 7.45 -8.96 -23.58
N ALA A 16 7.51 -9.04 -24.92
CA ALA A 16 6.81 -8.10 -25.78
C ALA A 16 5.28 -8.24 -25.64
N LEU A 17 4.78 -9.46 -25.57
CA LEU A 17 3.36 -9.76 -25.38
C LEU A 17 2.85 -9.20 -24.04
N GLU A 18 3.60 -9.41 -22.96
CA GLU A 18 3.27 -8.88 -21.63
C GLU A 18 3.23 -7.34 -21.62
N LYS A 19 4.18 -6.68 -22.29
CA LYS A 19 4.20 -5.22 -22.43
C LYS A 19 3.00 -4.68 -23.22
N VAL A 20 2.56 -5.38 -24.25
CA VAL A 20 1.36 -4.98 -25.02
C VAL A 20 0.10 -5.23 -24.21
N SER A 21 0.00 -6.40 -23.57
CA SER A 21 -1.13 -6.78 -22.73
C SER A 21 -1.36 -5.78 -21.59
N SER A 22 -0.32 -5.43 -20.84
CA SER A 22 -0.42 -4.48 -19.72
C SER A 22 -0.91 -3.09 -20.16
N ARG A 23 -0.46 -2.59 -21.31
CA ARG A 23 -0.92 -1.30 -21.88
C ARG A 23 -2.38 -1.36 -22.29
N LEU A 24 -2.82 -2.45 -22.93
CA LEU A 24 -4.21 -2.64 -23.31
C LEU A 24 -5.12 -2.75 -22.09
N SER A 25 -4.69 -3.47 -21.05
CA SER A 25 -5.41 -3.54 -19.78
C SER A 25 -5.57 -2.16 -19.14
N ALA A 26 -4.54 -1.31 -19.18
CA ALA A 26 -4.62 0.05 -18.66
C ALA A 26 -5.63 0.91 -19.42
N ILE A 27 -5.65 0.82 -20.75
CA ILE A 27 -6.61 1.54 -21.60
C ILE A 27 -8.03 1.06 -21.34
N ALA A 28 -8.24 -0.26 -21.24
CA ALA A 28 -9.55 -0.84 -20.93
C ALA A 28 -10.06 -0.39 -19.56
N LEU A 29 -9.19 -0.36 -18.54
CA LEU A 29 -9.52 0.15 -17.20
C LEU A 29 -9.84 1.64 -17.21
N LEU A 30 -9.15 2.44 -18.03
CA LEU A 30 -9.45 3.86 -18.19
C LEU A 30 -10.83 4.07 -18.83
N GLY A 31 -11.13 3.33 -19.89
CA GLY A 31 -12.45 3.37 -20.55
C GLY A 31 -13.57 2.99 -19.57
N LEU A 32 -13.37 1.92 -18.80
CA LEU A 32 -14.32 1.52 -17.77
C LEU A 32 -14.47 2.62 -16.69
N ALA A 33 -13.38 3.21 -16.22
CA ALA A 33 -13.43 4.29 -15.25
C ALA A 33 -14.16 5.54 -15.78
N GLU A 34 -14.10 5.79 -17.09
CA GLU A 34 -14.84 6.87 -17.76
C GLU A 34 -16.34 6.65 -17.83
N GLU A 35 -16.81 5.40 -17.80
CA GLU A 35 -18.24 5.07 -17.74
C GLU A 35 -18.85 5.33 -16.35
N PHE A 36 -18.08 5.16 -15.28
CA PHE A 36 -18.57 5.28 -13.91
C PHE A 36 -18.24 6.62 -13.23
N TYR A 37 -17.21 7.31 -13.70
CA TYR A 37 -16.72 8.52 -13.05
C TYR A 37 -16.40 9.60 -14.07
N GLU A 38 -16.96 10.79 -13.88
CA GLU A 38 -16.51 11.99 -14.57
C GLU A 38 -15.05 12.31 -14.23
N LYS A 39 -14.36 13.02 -15.14
CA LYS A 39 -12.93 13.28 -15.02
C LYS A 39 -12.60 14.05 -13.74
N GLU A 40 -13.40 15.06 -13.40
CA GLU A 40 -13.28 15.91 -12.23
C GLU A 40 -13.44 15.07 -10.96
N THR A 41 -14.47 14.23 -10.89
CA THR A 41 -14.71 13.27 -9.80
C THR A 41 -13.53 12.31 -9.61
N ARG A 42 -12.93 11.81 -10.71
CA ARG A 42 -11.74 10.94 -10.60
C ARG A 42 -10.57 11.66 -9.95
N ILE A 43 -10.34 12.93 -10.28
CA ILE A 43 -9.25 13.72 -9.70
C ILE A 43 -9.44 13.87 -8.18
N GLU A 44 -10.66 14.17 -7.75
CA GLU A 44 -11.00 14.28 -6.33
C GLU A 44 -10.82 12.95 -5.59
N LEU A 45 -11.32 11.86 -6.16
CA LEU A 45 -11.17 10.51 -5.60
C LEU A 45 -9.69 10.10 -5.52
N TYR A 46 -8.86 10.46 -6.50
CA TYR A 46 -7.43 10.21 -6.44
C TYR A 46 -6.74 10.99 -5.32
N ARG A 47 -7.11 12.26 -5.11
CA ARG A 47 -6.59 13.05 -3.98
C ARG A 47 -7.00 12.41 -2.65
N LYS A 48 -8.29 12.10 -2.48
CA LYS A 48 -8.81 11.44 -1.27
C LYS A 48 -8.11 10.12 -0.99
N TYR A 49 -7.88 9.30 -2.03
CA TYR A 49 -7.14 8.05 -1.89
C TYR A 49 -5.70 8.28 -1.40
N GLN A 50 -4.99 9.27 -1.96
CA GLN A 50 -3.65 9.61 -1.53
C GLN A 50 -3.60 10.08 -0.08
N GLU A 51 -4.57 10.90 0.34
CA GLU A 51 -4.69 11.35 1.72
C GLU A 51 -4.90 10.17 2.68
N LEU A 52 -5.82 9.25 2.36
CA LEU A 52 -6.04 8.04 3.17
C LEU A 52 -4.78 7.18 3.29
N ARG A 53 -4.05 6.96 2.19
CA ARG A 53 -2.78 6.22 2.22
C ARG A 53 -1.73 6.92 3.08
N ASN A 54 -1.62 8.24 2.99
CA ASN A 54 -0.69 9.03 3.79
C ASN A 54 -1.04 8.95 5.28
N THR A 55 -2.33 9.06 5.63
CA THR A 55 -2.81 8.90 7.00
C THR A 55 -2.48 7.51 7.55
N CYS A 56 -2.79 6.44 6.81
CA CYS A 56 -2.45 5.07 7.23
C CYS A 56 -0.94 4.91 7.49
N ARG A 57 -0.12 5.46 6.59
CA ARG A 57 1.34 5.44 6.72
C ARG A 57 1.80 6.19 7.97
N GLN A 58 1.29 7.40 8.20
CA GLN A 58 1.63 8.20 9.39
C GLN A 58 1.25 7.47 10.68
N LYS A 59 0.05 6.85 10.74
CA LYS A 59 -0.39 6.09 11.92
C LYS A 59 0.44 4.84 12.17
N TYR A 60 0.88 4.17 11.10
CA TYR A 60 1.85 3.10 11.21
C TYR A 60 3.21 3.58 11.74
N GLU A 61 3.74 4.68 11.21
CA GLU A 61 5.01 5.26 11.64
C GLU A 61 4.97 5.73 13.11
N GLU A 62 3.87 6.37 13.55
CA GLU A 62 3.63 6.74 14.95
C GLU A 62 3.66 5.51 15.89
N MET A 63 2.93 4.45 15.53
CA MET A 63 2.88 3.20 16.30
C MET A 63 4.25 2.49 16.33
N ALA A 64 4.94 2.43 15.19
CA ALA A 64 6.24 1.78 15.07
C ALA A 64 7.32 2.53 15.87
N ALA A 65 7.32 3.86 15.82
CA ALA A 65 8.24 4.69 16.60
C ALA A 65 8.01 4.52 18.11
N PHE A 66 6.75 4.45 18.55
CA PHE A 66 6.43 4.18 19.95
C PHE A 66 6.93 2.79 20.40
N GLY A 67 6.76 1.77 19.56
CA GLY A 67 7.29 0.42 19.81
C GLY A 67 8.81 0.40 19.97
N LEU A 68 9.55 1.05 19.07
CA LEU A 68 11.01 1.13 19.10
C LEU A 68 11.56 1.88 20.34
N GLN A 69 10.85 2.89 20.83
CA GLN A 69 11.21 3.61 22.05
C GLN A 69 11.04 2.75 23.33
N SER A 70 10.19 1.72 23.28
CA SER A 70 9.85 0.90 24.44
C SER A 70 10.83 -0.24 24.72
N ASP A 71 11.65 -0.62 23.75
CA ASP A 71 12.57 -1.78 23.80
C ASP A 71 13.89 -1.49 24.56
N GLY A 72 14.08 -0.24 25.04
CA GLY A 72 15.30 0.22 25.70
C GLY A 72 15.33 0.12 27.24
N MET A 73 14.40 -0.60 27.86
CA MET A 73 14.35 -0.74 29.34
C MET A 73 15.49 -1.63 29.86
N SER A 74 16.27 -1.13 30.82
CA SER A 74 17.23 -1.93 31.57
C SER A 74 16.51 -2.98 32.44
N GLN A 75 17.10 -4.16 32.57
CA GLN A 75 16.57 -5.25 33.40
C GLN A 75 16.45 -4.86 34.88
N GLU A 76 17.23 -3.87 35.34
CA GLU A 76 17.17 -3.29 36.69
C GLU A 76 15.93 -2.41 36.92
N ASP A 77 15.37 -1.81 35.86
CA ASP A 77 14.15 -1.01 35.98
C ASP A 77 12.91 -1.90 36.10
N ALA A 78 12.89 -3.10 35.49
CA ALA A 78 11.72 -3.98 35.45
C ALA A 78 11.20 -4.45 36.83
N ASP A 79 12.05 -4.49 37.85
CA ASP A 79 11.71 -5.05 39.17
C ASP A 79 11.00 -4.07 40.11
N ASN A 80 10.95 -2.77 39.80
CA ASN A 80 10.28 -1.77 40.64
C ASN A 80 8.76 -1.71 40.38
N ALA A 81 7.95 -1.53 41.44
CA ALA A 81 6.49 -1.41 41.31
C ALA A 81 6.04 -0.23 40.41
N SER A 82 6.85 0.84 40.38
CA SER A 82 6.67 1.97 39.44
C SER A 82 6.81 1.53 37.99
N SER A 83 7.63 0.52 37.71
CA SER A 83 7.90 0.05 36.35
C SER A 83 6.78 -0.83 35.82
N LYS A 84 6.11 -1.62 36.68
CA LYS A 84 4.89 -2.35 36.32
C LYS A 84 3.73 -1.41 35.97
N ALA A 85 3.59 -0.30 36.70
CA ALA A 85 2.62 0.76 36.35
C ALA A 85 2.98 1.42 35.00
N ASN A 86 4.25 1.77 34.80
CA ASN A 86 4.74 2.33 33.54
C ASN A 86 4.62 1.36 32.35
N GLU A 87 4.72 0.05 32.56
CA GLU A 87 4.46 -0.98 31.55
C GLU A 87 2.99 -1.13 31.21
N ALA A 88 2.09 -1.00 32.19
CA ALA A 88 0.66 -1.02 31.96
C ALA A 88 0.23 0.20 31.15
N GLU A 89 0.74 1.39 31.49
CA GLU A 89 0.50 2.63 30.75
C GLU A 89 1.06 2.56 29.33
N ARG A 90 2.30 2.06 29.14
CA ARG A 90 2.86 1.86 27.79
C ARG A 90 2.07 0.87 26.95
N ARG A 91 1.61 -0.24 27.54
CA ARG A 91 0.74 -1.20 26.85
C ARG A 91 -0.60 -0.58 26.47
N ALA A 92 -1.18 0.22 27.35
CA ALA A 92 -2.43 0.94 27.06
C ALA A 92 -2.24 1.93 25.89
N GLU A 93 -1.16 2.71 25.90
CA GLU A 93 -0.89 3.67 24.82
C GLU A 93 -0.56 2.97 23.50
N PHE A 94 0.23 1.89 23.51
CA PHE A 94 0.47 1.10 22.30
C PHE A 94 -0.84 0.51 21.74
N THR A 95 -1.71 0.00 22.61
CA THR A 95 -3.02 -0.52 22.21
C THR A 95 -3.88 0.58 21.58
N ARG A 96 -3.90 1.77 22.19
CA ARG A 96 -4.60 2.94 21.64
C ARG A 96 -4.07 3.34 20.26
N LEU A 97 -2.75 3.40 20.07
CA LEU A 97 -2.14 3.71 18.76
C LEU A 97 -2.48 2.64 17.72
N LYS A 98 -2.47 1.37 18.12
CA LYS A 98 -2.89 0.26 17.26
C LYS A 98 -4.36 0.38 16.84
N ASP A 99 -5.25 0.72 17.75
CA ASP A 99 -6.69 0.90 17.44
C ASP A 99 -6.90 2.06 16.47
N ILE A 100 -6.21 3.18 16.64
CA ILE A 100 -6.23 4.32 15.70
C ILE A 100 -5.77 3.88 14.31
N LYS A 101 -4.68 3.10 14.24
CA LYS A 101 -4.15 2.58 12.97
C LYS A 101 -5.15 1.63 12.30
N VAL A 102 -5.86 0.80 13.07
CA VAL A 102 -6.91 -0.09 12.55
C VAL A 102 -8.08 0.70 11.96
N VAL A 103 -8.49 1.80 12.59
CA VAL A 103 -9.54 2.68 12.05
C VAL A 103 -9.11 3.27 10.70
N ALA A 104 -7.89 3.83 10.61
CA ALA A 104 -7.37 4.37 9.36
C ALA A 104 -7.28 3.31 8.25
N ASP A 105 -6.79 2.11 8.57
CA ASP A 105 -6.72 1.00 7.62
C ASP A 105 -8.11 0.59 7.10
N ASN A 106 -9.11 0.55 7.99
CA ASN A 106 -10.47 0.21 7.61
C ASN A 106 -11.07 1.27 6.67
N GLU A 107 -10.86 2.56 6.95
CA GLU A 107 -11.30 3.64 6.07
C GLU A 107 -10.66 3.54 4.67
N LEU A 108 -9.36 3.25 4.61
CA LEU A 108 -8.67 3.00 3.35
C LEU A 108 -9.25 1.78 2.64
N ARG A 109 -9.47 0.68 3.36
CA ARG A 109 -10.02 -0.56 2.78
C ARG A 109 -11.44 -0.37 2.24
N ASP A 110 -12.26 0.37 2.96
CA ASP A 110 -13.64 0.65 2.54
C ASP A 110 -13.65 1.51 1.27
N PHE A 111 -12.77 2.52 1.20
CA PHE A 111 -12.56 3.28 -0.04
C PHE A 111 -12.09 2.37 -1.19
N GLU A 112 -11.14 1.47 -0.95
CA GLU A 112 -10.62 0.55 -1.98
C GLU A 112 -11.69 -0.41 -2.50
N ASN A 113 -12.58 -0.87 -1.61
CA ASN A 113 -13.70 -1.72 -1.97
C ASN A 113 -14.75 -0.97 -2.80
N GLU A 114 -15.08 0.26 -2.42
CA GLU A 114 -16.06 1.10 -3.13
C GLU A 114 -15.54 1.55 -4.51
N HIS A 115 -14.26 1.89 -4.60
CA HIS A 115 -13.65 2.50 -5.79
C HIS A 115 -12.63 1.57 -6.48
N ARG A 116 -12.92 0.27 -6.51
CA ARG A 116 -11.99 -0.77 -7.00
C ARG A 116 -11.42 -0.51 -8.40
N ILE A 117 -12.24 -0.01 -9.32
CA ILE A 117 -11.81 0.29 -10.70
C ILE A 117 -10.75 1.41 -10.70
N LEU A 118 -10.95 2.45 -9.90
CA LEU A 118 -10.02 3.58 -9.79
C LEU A 118 -8.70 3.16 -9.15
N VAL A 119 -8.76 2.35 -8.08
CA VAL A 119 -7.56 1.82 -7.44
C VAL A 119 -6.76 0.96 -8.42
N ARG A 120 -7.44 0.06 -9.15
CA ARG A 120 -6.77 -0.80 -10.13
C ARG A 120 -6.14 -0.01 -11.28
N LEU A 121 -6.79 1.07 -11.72
CA LEU A 121 -6.26 1.97 -12.72
C LEU A 121 -5.00 2.69 -12.22
N LEU A 122 -4.97 3.13 -10.95
CA LEU A 122 -3.78 3.74 -10.34
C LEU A 122 -2.62 2.75 -10.20
N GLU A 123 -2.89 1.51 -9.78
CA GLU A 123 -1.88 0.44 -9.69
C GLU A 123 -1.26 0.17 -11.07
N THR A 124 -2.12 -0.05 -12.08
CA THR A 124 -1.69 -0.33 -13.45
C THR A 124 -0.89 0.84 -14.04
N LYS A 125 -1.30 2.09 -13.77
CA LYS A 125 -0.54 3.28 -14.14
C LYS A 125 0.85 3.29 -13.47
N GLY A 126 0.92 2.92 -12.19
CA GLY A 126 2.17 2.81 -11.45
C GLY A 126 3.15 1.80 -12.07
N GLU A 127 2.67 0.62 -12.43
CA GLU A 127 3.45 -0.44 -13.09
C GLU A 127 3.99 0.03 -14.45
N LEU A 128 3.14 0.66 -15.27
CA LEU A 128 3.55 1.22 -16.56
C LEU A 128 4.60 2.34 -16.42
N CYS A 129 4.57 3.11 -15.33
CA CYS A 129 5.56 4.13 -15.05
C CYS A 129 6.88 3.54 -14.55
N LYS A 130 6.86 2.48 -13.73
CA LYS A 130 8.08 1.80 -13.24
C LYS A 130 8.86 1.15 -14.38
N GLY A 131 8.16 0.49 -15.31
CA GLY A 131 8.79 -0.11 -16.49
C GLY A 131 9.48 0.87 -17.45
N LYS A 132 9.40 2.19 -17.22
CA LYS A 132 10.22 3.19 -17.94
C LYS A 132 11.64 3.33 -17.39
N TYR A 133 11.88 2.91 -16.14
CA TYR A 133 13.17 3.07 -15.44
C TYR A 133 13.96 1.76 -15.30
N ASP A 134 13.33 0.59 -15.51
CA ASP A 134 14.01 -0.72 -15.54
C ASP A 134 14.63 -1.03 -16.92
N ARG A 135 15.36 -0.09 -17.51
CA ARG A 135 16.15 -0.33 -18.74
C ARG A 135 17.64 -0.39 -18.46
#